data_AF-A0A347UC88-F1
#
_entry.id   AF-A0A347UC88-F1
#
_cell.length_a   1.000
_cell.length_b   1.000
_cell.length_c   1.000
_cell.angle_alpha   90.00
_cell.angle_beta   90.00
_cell.angle_gamma   90.00
#
_symmetry.space_group_name_H-M   'P 1'
#
loop_
_entity.id
_entity.type
_entity.pdbx_description
1 polymer ?
#
loop_
_entity_poly.entity_id
_entity_poly.type
_entity_poly.pdbx_seq_one_letter_code
_entity_poly.pdbx_strand_id
1 'polypeptide(L)'
;MTSLYQILNLILDVAWFIMIAHIIMSWLINFQVLNLHQPMVAQIWYGLNRLLEPLYSRIRRFLPATPGLDLAPLVAFLAIIVLRIILRNNVAFFL
;
A
#
# COMPACT_ATOMS: atom_id res chain seq x y z
N MET A 1 -27.64 -1.04 4.19
CA MET A 1 -26.69 -1.92 3.45
C MET A 1 -25.34 -2.06 4.20
N THR A 2 -25.37 -2.51 5.45
CA THR A 2 -24.23 -2.45 6.36
C THR A 2 -23.10 -3.42 6.00
N SER A 3 -23.43 -4.56 5.41
CA SER A 3 -22.47 -5.54 4.91
C SER A 3 -21.55 -4.97 3.82
N LEU A 4 -22.07 -4.11 2.94
CA LEU A 4 -21.27 -3.46 1.90
C LEU A 4 -20.19 -2.56 2.51
N TYR A 5 -20.54 -1.75 3.50
CA TYR A 5 -19.59 -0.92 4.23
C TYR A 5 -18.50 -1.75 4.91
N GLN A 6 -18.89 -2.88 5.53
CA GLN A 6 -17.94 -3.80 6.18
C GLN A 6 -16.98 -4.42 5.17
N ILE A 7 -17.47 -4.87 4.02
CA ILE A 7 -16.63 -5.45 2.95
C ILE A 7 -15.65 -4.40 2.39
N LEU A 8 -16.12 -3.17 2.16
CA LEU A 8 -15.24 -2.09 1.69
C LEU A 8 -14.14 -1.76 2.71
N ASN A 9 -14.48 -1.71 4.00
CA ASN A 9 -13.48 -1.52 5.05
C ASN A 9 -12.49 -2.68 5.12
N LEU A 10 -12.96 -3.93 5.01
CA LEU A 10 -12.10 -5.10 4.99
C LEU A 10 -11.07 -5.02 3.85
N ILE A 11 -11.50 -4.62 2.64
CA ILE A 11 -10.60 -4.44 1.50
C ILE A 11 -9.55 -3.37 1.79
N LEU A 12 -9.96 -2.25 2.39
CA LEU A 12 -9.02 -1.18 2.78
C LEU A 12 -8.09 -1.60 3.92
N ASP A 13 -8.51 -2.49 4.82
CA ASP A 13 -7.67 -3.09 5.87
C ASP A 13 -6.61 -4.02 5.28
N VAL A 14 -7.00 -4.89 4.35
CA VAL A 14 -6.05 -5.75 3.63
C VAL A 14 -5.06 -4.92 2.82
N ALA A 15 -5.54 -3.93 2.07
CA ALA A 15 -4.67 -3.04 1.29
C ALA A 15 -3.69 -2.28 2.19
N TRP A 16 -4.17 -1.73 3.31
CA TRP A 16 -3.33 -1.05 4.30
C TRP A 16 -2.26 -1.96 4.87
N PHE A 17 -2.60 -3.20 5.22
CA PHE A 17 -1.65 -4.18 5.74
C PHE A 17 -0.55 -4.52 4.71
N ILE A 18 -0.93 -4.80 3.45
CA ILE A 18 0.04 -5.10 2.37
C ILE A 18 0.98 -3.91 2.16
N MET A 19 0.44 -2.69 2.19
CA MET A 19 1.24 -1.48 2.05
C MET A 19 2.22 -1.27 3.19
N ILE A 20 1.79 -1.47 4.45
CA ILE A 20 2.68 -1.41 5.61
C ILE A 20 3.79 -2.46 5.49
N ALA A 21 3.45 -3.71 5.12
CA ALA A 21 4.43 -4.76 4.91
C ALA A 21 5.46 -4.37 3.84
N HIS A 22 5.04 -3.75 2.73
CA HIS A 22 5.92 -3.26 1.69
C HIS A 22 6.84 -2.13 2.17
N ILE A 23 6.31 -1.14 2.90
CA ILE A 23 7.09 -0.02 3.43
C ILE A 23 8.14 -0.54 4.43
N ILE A 24 7.75 -1.42 5.35
CA ILE A 24 8.67 -2.03 6.32
C ILE A 24 9.75 -2.83 5.60
N MET A 25 9.38 -3.70 4.65
CA MET A 25 10.36 -4.45 3.85
C MET A 25 11.32 -3.52 3.11
N SER A 26 10.83 -2.43 2.52
CA SER A 26 11.65 -1.43 1.84
C SER A 26 12.69 -0.81 2.78
N TRP A 27 12.29 -0.44 4.00
CA TRP A 27 13.21 0.09 5.00
C TRP A 27 14.22 -0.96 5.47
N LEU A 28 13.76 -2.17 5.77
CA LEU A 28 14.64 -3.25 6.21
C LEU A 28 15.70 -3.60 5.16
N ILE A 29 15.34 -3.60 3.87
CA ILE A 29 16.29 -3.82 2.77
C ILE A 29 17.23 -2.62 2.63
N ASN A 30 16.71 -1.39 2.68
CA ASN A 30 17.53 -0.18 2.52
C ASN A 30 18.58 -0.05 3.63
N PHE A 31 18.18 -0.30 4.89
CA PHE A 31 19.07 -0.32 6.05
C PHE A 31 19.93 -1.59 6.16
N GLN A 32 19.97 -2.43 5.12
CA GLN A 32 20.77 -3.66 5.08
C GLN A 32 20.45 -4.66 6.20
N VAL A 33 19.25 -4.57 6.82
CA VAL A 33 18.77 -5.53 7.83
C VAL A 33 18.34 -6.83 7.16
N LEU A 34 17.70 -6.73 5.99
CA LEU A 34 17.30 -7.88 5.17
C LEU A 34 18.11 -7.91 3.87
N ASN A 35 18.54 -9.12 3.49
CA ASN A 35 19.35 -9.32 2.30
C ASN A 35 18.54 -9.97 1.18
N LEU A 36 18.42 -9.28 0.03
CA LEU A 36 17.73 -9.78 -1.17
C LEU A 36 18.41 -10.98 -1.83
N HIS A 37 19.64 -11.34 -1.46
CA HIS A 37 20.27 -12.57 -1.92
C HIS A 37 19.64 -13.83 -1.30
N GLN A 38 18.89 -13.68 -0.19
CA GLN A 38 18.17 -14.77 0.43
C GLN A 38 16.88 -15.05 -0.35
N PRO A 39 16.66 -16.28 -0.88
CA PRO A 39 15.54 -16.58 -1.76
C PRO A 39 14.17 -16.24 -1.17
N MET A 40 13.98 -16.46 0.13
CA MET A 40 12.73 -16.17 0.84
C MET A 40 12.44 -14.66 0.90
N VAL A 41 13.43 -13.84 1.26
CA VAL A 41 13.30 -12.37 1.32
C VAL A 41 13.01 -11.82 -0.08
N ALA A 42 13.75 -12.31 -1.08
CA ALA A 42 13.56 -11.93 -2.47
C ALA A 42 12.15 -12.26 -2.96
N GLN A 43 11.66 -13.48 -2.68
CA GLN A 43 10.34 -13.92 -3.10
C GLN A 43 9.23 -13.06 -2.49
N ILE A 44 9.31 -12.74 -1.19
CA ILE A 44 8.36 -11.86 -0.52
C ILE A 44 8.43 -10.45 -1.13
N TRP A 45 9.63 -9.91 -1.30
CA TRP A 45 9.84 -8.58 -1.87
C TRP A 45 9.30 -8.46 -3.30
N TYR A 46 9.61 -9.42 -4.18
CA TYR A 46 9.11 -9.43 -5.55
C TYR A 46 7.60 -9.69 -5.59
N GLY A 47 7.07 -10.54 -4.70
CA GLY A 47 5.63 -10.77 -4.57
C GLY A 47 4.88 -9.48 -4.20
N LEU A 48 5.34 -8.77 -3.17
CA LEU A 48 4.76 -7.49 -2.75
C LEU A 48 4.85 -6.44 -3.86
N ASN A 49 6.01 -6.30 -4.49
CA ASN A 49 6.18 -5.35 -5.58
C ASN A 49 5.24 -5.66 -6.74
N ARG A 50 5.14 -6.91 -7.18
CA ARG A 50 4.27 -7.29 -8.29
C ARG A 50 2.78 -7.03 -8.00
N LEU A 51 2.36 -7.21 -6.75
CA LEU A 51 1.00 -6.89 -6.33
C LEU A 51 0.72 -5.38 -6.34
N LEU A 52 1.70 -4.57 -5.93
CA LEU A 52 1.54 -3.12 -5.77
C LEU A 52 1.90 -2.32 -7.03
N GLU A 53 2.70 -2.88 -7.94
CA GLU A 53 3.20 -2.21 -9.14
C GLU A 53 2.09 -1.65 -10.07
N PRO A 54 0.96 -2.34 -10.29
CA PRO A 54 -0.14 -1.77 -11.07
C PRO A 54 -0.70 -0.48 -10.47
N LEU A 55 -0.72 -0.37 -9.14
CA LEU A 55 -1.16 0.82 -8.42
C LEU A 55 -0.06 1.88 -8.37
N TYR A 56 1.15 1.49 -7.96
CA TYR A 56 2.29 2.41 -7.80
C TYR A 56 2.73 2.99 -9.13
N SER A 57 2.75 2.23 -10.22
CA SER A 57 3.08 2.75 -11.55
C SER A 57 2.12 3.84 -12.01
N ARG A 58 0.84 3.76 -11.63
CA ARG A 58 -0.14 4.81 -11.92
C ARG A 58 0.10 6.04 -11.08
N ILE A 59 0.39 5.87 -9.80
CA ILE A 59 0.68 6.97 -8.86
C ILE A 59 1.97 7.69 -9.27
N ARG A 60 3.03 6.97 -9.65
CA ARG A 60 4.30 7.54 -10.11
C ARG A 60 4.14 8.45 -11.32
N ARG A 61 3.14 8.23 -12.18
CA ARG A 61 2.87 9.12 -13.34
C ARG A 61 2.41 10.51 -12.94
N PHE A 62 1.85 10.67 -11.73
CA PHE A 62 1.41 11.95 -11.20
C PHE A 62 2.45 12.60 -10.28
N LEU A 63 3.53 11.87 -9.96
CA LEU A 63 4.60 12.38 -9.10
C LEU A 63 5.76 12.92 -9.94
N PRO A 64 6.43 13.98 -9.47
CA PRO A 64 7.68 14.41 -10.08
C PRO A 64 8.73 13.30 -9.94
N ALA A 65 9.65 13.19 -10.90
CA ALA A 65 10.71 12.20 -10.85
C ALA A 65 11.67 12.49 -9.69
N THR A 66 11.53 11.76 -8.58
CA THR A 66 12.44 11.82 -7.42
C THR A 66 13.58 10.82 -7.57
N PRO A 67 14.84 11.27 -7.61
CA PRO A 67 16.00 10.37 -7.59
C PRO A 67 16.11 9.69 -6.22
N GLY A 68 16.31 8.37 -6.21
CA GLY A 68 16.67 7.61 -5.01
C GLY A 68 15.54 7.37 -3.98
N LEU A 69 14.38 8.01 -4.12
CA LEU A 69 13.23 7.80 -3.25
C LEU A 69 11.94 7.59 -4.05
N ASP A 70 11.30 6.44 -3.84
CA ASP A 70 9.97 6.18 -4.38
C ASP A 70 8.90 6.72 -3.43
N LEU A 71 8.26 7.82 -3.83
CA LEU A 71 7.17 8.44 -3.06
C LEU A 71 5.81 7.77 -3.30
N ALA A 72 5.71 6.85 -4.28
CA ALA A 72 4.44 6.21 -4.61
C ALA A 72 3.81 5.42 -3.45
N PRO A 73 4.55 4.65 -2.63
CA PRO A 73 4.00 3.99 -1.45
C PRO A 73 3.39 4.98 -0.46
N LEU A 74 4.04 6.13 -0.23
CA LEU A 74 3.51 7.14 0.70
C LEU A 74 2.20 7.73 0.18
N VAL A 75 2.13 8.05 -1.10
CA VAL A 75 0.94 8.63 -1.73
C VAL A 75 -0.22 7.62 -1.77
N ALA A 76 0.06 6.36 -2.09
CA ALA A 76 -0.93 5.29 -2.01
C ALA A 76 -1.47 5.14 -0.57
N PHE A 77 -0.62 5.33 0.44
CA PHE A 77 -1.00 5.18 1.84
C PHE A 77 -1.96 6.30 2.25
N LEU A 78 -1.64 7.53 1.86
CA LEU A 78 -2.52 8.68 2.03
C LEU A 78 -3.86 8.47 1.31
N ALA A 79 -3.86 7.91 0.10
CA ALA A 79 -5.08 7.61 -0.63
C ALA A 79 -5.98 6.63 0.14
N ILE A 80 -5.42 5.57 0.76
CA ILE A 80 -6.18 4.65 1.62
C ILE A 80 -6.78 5.38 2.82
N ILE A 81 -6.00 6.24 3.49
CA ILE A 81 -6.49 7.02 4.65
C ILE A 81 -7.66 7.92 4.23
N VAL A 82 -7.53 8.62 3.11
CA VAL A 82 -8.59 9.47 2.56
C VAL A 82 -9.85 8.65 2.26
N LEU A 83 -9.71 7.48 1.61
CA LEU A 83 -10.84 6.59 1.34
C LEU A 83 -11.53 6.12 2.62
N ARG A 84 -10.78 5.79 3.68
CA ARG A 84 -11.34 5.42 4.98
C ARG A 84 -12.12 6.58 5.62
N ILE A 85 -11.57 7.79 5.58
CA ILE A 85 -12.25 8.98 6.12
C ILE A 85 -13.57 9.21 5.37
N ILE A 86 -13.55 9.13 4.05
CA ILE A 86 -14.75 9.28 3.22
C ILE A 86 -15.79 8.22 3.58
N LEU A 87 -15.42 6.94 3.61
CA LEU A 87 -16.35 5.87 3.94
C LEU A 87 -16.94 6.02 5.34
N ARG A 88 -16.10 6.33 6.34
CA ARG A 88 -16.55 6.50 7.72
C ARG A 88 -17.52 7.66 7.88
N ASN A 89 -17.23 8.79 7.24
CA ASN A 89 -18.11 9.97 7.32
C ASN A 89 -19.44 9.74 6.59
N ASN A 90 -19.44 8.90 5.55
CA ASN A 90 -20.63 8.57 4.75
C ASN A 90 -21.30 7.27 5.22
N VAL A 91 -21.02 6.77 6.43
CA VAL A 91 -21.60 5.52 6.94
C VAL A 91 -23.13 5.54 6.98
N ALA A 92 -23.74 6.73 7.15
CA ALA A 92 -25.18 6.92 7.15
C ALA A 92 -25.85 6.50 5.82
N PHE A 93 -25.14 6.57 4.70
CA PHE A 93 -25.65 6.07 3.40
C PHE A 93 -25.71 4.54 3.34
N PHE A 94 -25.02 3.84 4.25
CA PHE A 94 -24.96 2.38 4.32
C PHE A 94 -25.82 1.79 5.43
N LEU A 95 -26.44 2.60 6.29
CA LEU A 95 -27.47 2.15 7.23
C LEU A 95 -28.73 1.80 6.43
#